data_AF-A0A1J4TQN1-F1
#
_entry.id   AF-A0A1J4TQN1-F1
#
_cell.length_a   1.000
_cell.length_b   1.000
_cell.length_c   1.000
_cell.angle_alpha   90.00
_cell.angle_beta   90.00
_cell.angle_gamma   90.00
#
_symmetry.space_group_name_H-M   'P 1'
#
loop_
_entity.id
_entity.type
_entity.pdbx_description
1 polymer ?
#
loop_
_entity_poly.entity_id
_entity_poly.type
_entity_poly.pdbx_seq_one_letter_code
_entity_poly.pdbx_strand_id
1 'polypeptide(L)'
;MKKFSLVYFLAGEDSFSITEAAEALEKAIAPLLTSEFDKQIYFGSSSTISEVIGFAQSFPFGDGKKFILVKEFEKMKEEKPSGAA
;
A
#
# COMPACT_ATOMS: atom_id res chain seq x y z
N MET A 1 -12.54 -6.08 -18.48
CA MET A 1 -12.13 -5.32 -17.27
C MET A 1 -11.03 -6.10 -16.57
N LYS A 2 -9.83 -5.52 -16.39
CA LYS A 2 -8.78 -6.16 -15.59
C LYS A 2 -9.23 -6.18 -14.13
N LYS A 3 -9.37 -7.37 -13.54
CA LYS A 3 -9.69 -7.52 -12.12
C LYS A 3 -8.38 -7.58 -11.35
N PHE A 4 -8.15 -6.58 -10.49
CA PHE A 4 -7.06 -6.61 -9.52
C PHE A 4 -7.62 -7.11 -8.19
N SER A 5 -6.85 -7.92 -7.48
CA SER A 5 -7.06 -8.18 -6.05
C SER A 5 -6.90 -6.88 -5.27
N LEU A 6 -7.63 -6.73 -4.16
CA LEU A 6 -7.55 -5.54 -3.32
C LEU A 6 -6.24 -5.47 -2.52
N VAL A 7 -5.65 -6.63 -2.23
CA VAL A 7 -4.42 -6.77 -1.46
C VAL A 7 -3.52 -7.78 -2.14
N TYR A 8 -2.23 -7.44 -2.24
CA TYR A 8 -1.17 -8.33 -2.70
C TYR A 8 -0.09 -8.40 -1.63
N PHE A 9 0.41 -9.60 -1.38
CA PHE A 9 1.53 -9.83 -0.49
C PHE A 9 2.71 -10.36 -1.31
N LEU A 10 3.74 -9.53 -1.46
CA LEU A 10 4.95 -9.85 -2.22
C LEU A 10 6.07 -10.18 -1.23
N ALA A 11 6.46 -11.44 -1.15
CA ALA A 11 7.49 -11.93 -0.25
C ALA A 11 8.29 -13.07 -0.89
N GLY A 12 9.55 -13.22 -0.51
CA GLY A 12 10.47 -14.22 -1.05
C GLY A 12 11.92 -13.76 -0.98
N GLU A 13 12.83 -14.62 -1.42
CA GLU A 13 14.28 -14.36 -1.39
C GLU A 13 14.76 -13.53 -2.60
N ASP A 14 14.02 -13.59 -3.71
CA ASP A 14 14.33 -12.84 -4.94
C ASP A 14 13.80 -11.40 -4.86
N SER A 15 14.64 -10.51 -4.32
CA SER A 15 14.33 -9.09 -4.17
C SER A 15 14.16 -8.34 -5.50
N PHE A 16 14.83 -8.79 -6.57
CA PHE A 16 14.71 -8.17 -7.89
C PHE A 16 13.31 -8.42 -8.45
N SER A 17 12.86 -9.69 -8.46
CA SER A 17 11.52 -10.03 -8.95
C SER A 17 10.41 -9.41 -8.11
N ILE A 18 10.57 -9.30 -6.79
CA ILE A 18 9.61 -8.61 -5.92
C ILE A 18 9.50 -7.13 -6.29
N THR A 19 10.64 -6.47 -6.53
CA THR A 19 10.68 -5.05 -6.92
C THR A 19 10.03 -4.85 -8.28
N GLU A 20 10.38 -5.67 -9.28
CA GLU A 20 9.77 -5.61 -10.62
C GLU A 20 8.26 -5.86 -10.58
N ALA A 21 7.79 -6.80 -9.76
CA ALA A 21 6.36 -7.07 -9.60
C ALA A 21 5.62 -5.87 -8.97
N ALA A 22 6.20 -5.23 -7.95
CA ALA A 22 5.64 -4.04 -7.33
C ALA A 22 5.56 -2.87 -8.33
N GLU A 23 6.62 -2.63 -9.11
CA GLU A 23 6.63 -1.61 -10.16
C GLU A 23 5.64 -1.90 -11.28
N ALA A 24 5.50 -3.16 -11.69
CA ALA A 24 4.55 -3.57 -12.71
C ALA A 24 3.10 -3.33 -12.25
N LEU A 25 2.79 -3.62 -10.98
CA LEU A 25 1.49 -3.31 -10.37
C LEU A 25 1.24 -1.80 -10.33
N GLU A 26 2.22 -1.01 -9.89
CA GLU A 26 2.13 0.45 -9.85
C GLU A 26 1.85 1.04 -11.25
N LYS A 27 2.63 0.64 -12.26
CA LYS A 27 2.45 1.06 -13.67
C LYS A 27 1.08 0.64 -14.23
N ALA A 28 0.58 -0.53 -13.84
CA ALA A 28 -0.72 -1.03 -14.29
C ALA A 28 -1.91 -0.32 -13.62
N ILE A 29 -1.73 0.18 -12.38
CA ILE A 29 -2.78 0.85 -11.59
C ILE A 29 -2.77 2.37 -11.80
N ALA A 30 -1.61 3.00 -12.07
CA ALA A 30 -1.50 4.45 -12.22
C ALA A 30 -2.54 5.07 -13.19
N PRO A 31 -2.86 4.48 -14.37
CA PRO A 31 -3.89 5.02 -15.26
C PRO A 31 -5.33 4.93 -14.72
N LEU A 32 -5.54 4.20 -13.63
CA LEU A 32 -6.85 4.04 -12.97
C LEU A 32 -7.04 5.02 -11.80
N LEU A 33 -5.99 5.78 -11.44
CA LEU A 33 -6.07 6.80 -10.41
C LEU A 33 -6.56 8.11 -11.03
N THR A 34 -7.50 8.76 -10.37
CA THR A 34 -8.04 10.07 -10.77
C THR A 34 -7.18 11.22 -10.23
N SER A 35 -6.34 10.94 -9.24
CA SER A 35 -5.52 11.91 -8.53
C SER A 35 -4.22 11.27 -8.05
N GLU A 36 -3.11 12.01 -8.12
CA GLU A 36 -1.83 11.57 -7.56
C GLU A 36 -1.88 11.50 -6.02
N PHE A 37 -2.80 12.23 -5.38
CA PHE A 37 -3.00 12.16 -3.92
C PHE A 37 -3.62 10.84 -3.44
N ASP A 38 -4.19 10.05 -4.36
CA ASP A 38 -4.71 8.72 -4.05
C ASP A 38 -3.63 7.62 -4.12
N LYS A 39 -2.38 8.02 -4.39
CA LYS A 39 -1.21 7.16 -4.39
C LYS A 39 -0.32 7.47 -3.19
N GLN A 40 -0.01 6.47 -2.39
CA GLN A 40 0.92 6.62 -1.28
C GLN A 40 1.89 5.44 -1.20
N ILE A 41 3.17 5.76 -1.00
CA ILE A 41 4.23 4.79 -0.73
C ILE A 41 4.64 4.97 0.74
N TYR A 42 4.65 3.87 1.48
CA TYR A 42 5.11 3.79 2.87
C TYR A 42 6.37 2.93 2.95
N PHE A 43 7.24 3.24 3.89
CA PHE A 43 8.39 2.42 4.25
C PHE A 43 8.18 1.91 5.67
N GLY A 44 8.29 0.60 5.90
CA GLY A 44 7.98 0.02 7.20
C GLY A 44 8.87 0.51 8.34
N SER A 45 10.07 1.00 8.02
CA SER A 45 10.99 1.60 8.99
C SER A 45 10.54 2.96 9.52
N SER A 46 9.64 3.67 8.82
CA SER A 46 9.24 5.05 9.12
C SER A 46 7.74 5.25 9.26
N SER A 47 6.94 4.19 9.16
CA SER A 47 5.48 4.29 9.12
C SER A 47 4.83 3.21 9.97
N THR A 48 3.64 3.50 10.50
CA THR A 48 2.88 2.56 11.32
C THR A 48 1.76 1.90 10.52
N ILE A 49 1.31 0.74 10.99
CA ILE A 49 0.15 0.06 10.40
C ILE A 49 -1.09 0.98 10.45
N SER A 50 -1.28 1.70 11.56
CA SER A 50 -2.40 2.64 11.75
C SER A 50 -2.42 3.75 10.69
N GLU A 51 -1.27 4.30 10.31
CA GLU A 51 -1.17 5.32 9.25
C GLU A 51 -1.61 4.75 7.89
N VAL A 52 -1.14 3.55 7.54
CA VAL A 52 -1.50 2.88 6.28
C VAL A 52 -3.01 2.61 6.22
N ILE A 53 -3.56 2.05 7.30
CA ILE A 53 -4.99 1.73 7.38
C ILE A 53 -5.84 3.00 7.35
N GLY A 54 -5.43 4.05 8.05
CA GLY A 54 -6.12 5.35 8.00
C GLY A 54 -6.21 5.91 6.60
N PHE A 55 -5.12 5.85 5.82
CA PHE A 55 -5.14 6.26 4.42
C PHE A 55 -6.03 5.35 3.57
N ALA A 56 -5.97 4.03 3.77
CA ALA A 56 -6.80 3.06 3.05
C ALA A 56 -8.31 3.24 3.29
N GLN A 57 -8.70 3.65 4.49
CA GLN A 57 -10.10 3.86 4.88
C GLN A 57 -10.65 5.21 4.43
N SER A 58 -9.79 6.21 4.23
CA SER A 58 -10.24 7.52 3.75
C SER A 58 -10.74 7.44 2.30
N PHE A 59 -11.71 8.29 1.95
CA PHE A 59 -12.25 8.32 0.60
C PHE A 59 -11.20 8.76 -0.43
N PRO A 60 -11.22 8.19 -1.64
CA PRO A 60 -10.42 8.70 -2.74
C PRO A 60 -10.90 10.08 -3.18
N PHE A 61 -10.07 10.79 -3.93
CA PHE A 61 -10.51 12.02 -4.57
C PHE A 61 -11.55 11.70 -5.65
N GLY A 62 -12.78 12.19 -5.42
CA GLY A 62 -13.91 11.94 -6.30
C GLY A 62 -14.40 10.49 -6.24
N ASP A 63 -14.64 9.89 -7.40
CA ASP A 63 -15.09 8.50 -7.58
C ASP A 63 -13.93 7.55 -7.93
N GLY A 64 -12.69 7.98 -7.69
CA GLY A 64 -11.47 7.27 -8.02
C GLY A 64 -11.19 6.03 -7.17
N LYS A 65 -9.96 5.54 -7.30
CA LYS A 65 -9.41 4.44 -6.49
C LYS A 65 -8.13 4.90 -5.81
N LYS A 66 -7.72 4.18 -4.77
CA LYS A 66 -6.43 4.37 -4.09
C LYS A 66 -5.43 3.29 -4.45
N PHE A 67 -4.16 3.67 -4.44
CA PHE A 67 -3.04 2.76 -4.52
C PHE A 67 -2.11 2.98 -3.33
N ILE A 68 -1.79 1.89 -2.65
CA ILE A 68 -0.93 1.88 -1.47
C ILE A 68 0.16 0.86 -1.70
N LEU A 69 1.42 1.28 -1.61
CA LEU A 69 2.57 0.39 -1.65
C LEU A 69 3.34 0.51 -0.34
N VAL A 70 3.47 -0.62 0.38
CA VAL A 70 4.28 -0.69 1.59
C VAL A 70 5.56 -1.44 1.27
N LYS A 71 6.70 -0.76 1.36
CA LYS A 71 8.03 -1.35 1.21
C LYS A 71 8.58 -1.73 2.58
N GLU A 72 9.33 -2.83 2.64
CA GLU A 72 9.94 -3.33 3.89
C GLU A 72 8.90 -3.48 5.02
N PHE A 73 7.72 -4.03 4.67
CA PHE A 73 6.58 -4.12 5.59
C PHE A 73 6.94 -4.90 6.87
N GLU A 74 7.90 -5.83 6.79
CA GLU A 74 8.39 -6.63 7.91
C GLU A 74 9.05 -5.77 9.02
N LYS A 75 9.43 -4.53 8.69
CA LYS A 75 9.99 -3.56 9.64
C LYS A 75 8.93 -2.71 10.32
N MET A 76 7.66 -2.79 9.90
CA MET A 76 6.59 -2.05 10.56
C MET A 76 6.44 -2.51 11.99
N LYS A 77 6.44 -1.53 12.89
CA LYS A 77 6.13 -1.78 14.29
C LYS A 77 4.64 -1.92 14.43
N GLU A 78 4.22 -3.03 15.04
CA GLU A 78 2.85 -3.18 15.51
C GLU A 78 2.64 -2.19 16.66
N GLU A 79 1.69 -1.27 16.51
CA GLU A 79 1.23 -0.50 17.65
C GLU A 79 0.48 -1.46 18.56
N LYS A 80 1.06 -1.79 19.73
CA LYS A 80 0.32 -2.51 20.77
C LYS A 80 -0.96 -1.71 21.04
N PRO A 81 -2.14 -2.35 21.06
CA PRO A 81 -3.36 -1.65 21.44
C PRO A 81 -3.11 -1.07 22.84
N SER A 82 -3.09 0.25 22.94
CA SER A 82 -3.09 0.90 24.25
C SER A 82 -4.35 0.40 24.96
N GLY A 83 -4.15 -0.26 26.10
CA GLY A 83 -5.24 -0.86 26.86
C GLY A 83 -6.35 0.16 27.08
N ALA A 84 -7.56 -0.18 26.63
CA ALA A 84 -8.76 0.41 27.17
C ALA A 84 -8.82 -0.01 28.65
N ALA A 85 -8.52 0.93 29.54
CA ALA A 85 -8.86 0.88 30.95
C ALA A 85 -10.18 1.63 31.16
#